data_AF-C3Y0K0-F1
#
_entry.id   AF-C3Y0K0-F1
#
_cell.length_a   1.000
_cell.length_b   1.000
_cell.length_c   1.000
_cell.angle_alpha   90.00
_cell.angle_beta   90.00
_cell.angle_gamma   90.00
#
_symmetry.space_group_name_H-M   'P 1'
#
loop_
_entity.id
_entity.type
_entity.pdbx_description
1 polymer ?
#
loop_
_entity_poly.entity_id
_entity_poly.type
_entity_poly.pdbx_seq_one_letter_code
_entity_poly.pdbx_strand_id
1 'polypeptide(L)'
;MAEEGAVPGVENLKLQDGEQNPPEEETEDQLITPWEVTSGSQKGVNYDKLIAQFGSTKIEQDLIDRIVRVTGKPAHHLLTRGMIFSHRDVNLILDAYEKGKPFFLYTGRGPSSEAMHVGHLIPFMITKWLQDIFDVPLVIQLTDDEKFLWKDLTAEEARRLASENAKDIIALGFDVDKTFIFSDMDYIGSSPDFYRTMLKIQKCVTFNQVKGIFGFGDSTCIGKISFPSIQAAPSFSSSFPQIFGGRKDIQCLIPCAIDQDPYFRMTRDVAPRLGFPKPALLHTTFLPALQGAMTKMSASDAVSSLYLTDTNGQIKKKINKYAFSGGQATVEEHRRLGGNVDVDVSYMYLTFFMEDDDKLQQIREDYSSGKMLTGELKKELIGILQKVVSEHIERRKKVTDETVKEFMTPRKLKYNY
;
A
#
# COMPACT_ATOMS: atom_id res chain seq x y z
N MET A 1 15.78 -71.12 -5.86
CA MET A 1 17.19 -71.14 -5.41
C MET A 1 17.57 -69.67 -5.24
N ALA A 2 17.28 -69.04 -4.09
CA ALA A 2 17.95 -69.17 -2.77
C ALA A 2 19.44 -68.79 -2.90
N GLU A 3 20.05 -67.90 -2.10
CA GLU A 3 19.86 -67.43 -0.71
C GLU A 3 20.27 -65.92 -0.63
N GLU A 4 19.61 -65.03 0.11
CA GLU A 4 19.55 -64.83 1.58
C GLU A 4 20.85 -64.38 2.28
N GLY A 5 20.73 -63.29 3.05
CA GLY A 5 21.77 -62.70 3.89
C GLY A 5 21.28 -61.44 4.59
N ALA A 6 20.37 -61.60 5.57
CA ALA A 6 19.91 -60.55 6.48
C ALA A 6 20.76 -60.53 7.77
N VAL A 7 20.91 -59.35 8.38
CA VAL A 7 21.27 -59.22 9.81
C VAL A 7 20.41 -58.11 10.45
N PRO A 8 19.89 -58.30 11.69
CA PRO A 8 18.76 -57.58 12.27
C PRO A 8 19.15 -56.57 13.36
N GLY A 9 18.19 -55.72 13.78
CA GLY A 9 18.32 -54.93 15.00
C GLY A 9 17.33 -53.77 15.13
N VAL A 10 16.03 -54.06 15.29
CA VAL A 10 15.06 -53.10 15.83
C VAL A 10 14.28 -53.82 16.93
N GLU A 11 14.60 -53.51 18.19
CA GLU A 11 13.74 -53.84 19.33
C GLU A 11 13.39 -52.56 20.10
N ASN A 12 12.12 -52.18 19.98
CA ASN A 12 11.19 -51.75 21.03
C ASN A 12 11.75 -50.97 22.23
N LEU A 13 11.48 -49.67 22.26
CA LEU A 13 11.18 -48.96 23.51
C LEU A 13 9.82 -48.27 23.40
N LYS A 14 9.04 -48.49 24.45
CA LYS A 14 7.61 -48.30 24.58
C LYS A 14 7.19 -46.83 24.55
N LEU A 15 6.05 -46.58 23.93
CA LEU A 15 5.26 -45.36 24.06
C LEU A 15 4.89 -45.15 25.53
N GLN A 16 5.24 -43.98 26.08
CA GLN A 16 4.60 -43.43 27.27
C GLN A 16 3.73 -42.27 26.81
N ASP A 17 2.43 -42.45 27.00
CA ASP A 17 1.40 -41.44 26.85
C ASP A 17 1.71 -40.26 27.78
N GLY A 18 1.77 -39.08 27.18
CA GLY A 18 1.92 -37.80 27.83
C GLY A 18 1.34 -36.74 26.90
N GLU A 19 0.02 -36.77 26.73
CA GLU A 19 -0.75 -35.69 26.11
C GLU A 19 -0.53 -34.40 26.91
N GLN A 20 0.40 -33.58 26.42
CA GLN A 20 0.29 -32.14 26.50
C GLN A 20 0.21 -31.65 25.06
N ASN A 21 -1.01 -31.61 24.54
CA ASN A 21 -1.29 -30.81 23.35
C ASN A 21 -0.77 -29.40 23.63
N PRO A 22 0.14 -28.85 22.79
CA PRO A 22 0.37 -27.42 22.79
C PRO A 22 -1.00 -26.75 22.60
N PRO A 23 -1.28 -25.59 23.23
CA PRO A 23 -2.50 -24.86 22.91
C PRO A 23 -2.54 -24.69 21.40
N GLU A 24 -3.61 -25.17 20.77
CA GLU A 24 -3.90 -24.90 19.37
C GLU A 24 -3.87 -23.38 19.23
N GLU A 25 -2.77 -22.85 18.65
CA GLU A 25 -2.82 -21.52 18.07
C GLU A 25 -3.90 -21.63 17.00
N GLU A 26 -5.07 -21.02 17.26
CA GLU A 26 -6.04 -20.75 16.22
C GLU A 26 -5.28 -20.08 15.09
N THR A 27 -4.99 -20.85 14.03
CA THR A 27 -4.39 -20.31 12.83
C THR A 27 -5.49 -19.49 12.18
N GLU A 28 -5.64 -18.24 12.61
CA GLU A 28 -6.49 -17.29 11.92
C GLU A 28 -5.95 -17.21 10.48
N ASP A 29 -6.72 -17.79 9.56
CA ASP A 29 -6.42 -17.76 8.14
C ASP A 29 -6.53 -16.30 7.66
N GLN A 30 -5.50 -15.82 6.96
CA GLN A 30 -5.49 -14.51 6.31
C GLN A 30 -5.11 -14.69 4.84
N LEU A 31 -5.90 -14.08 3.94
CA LEU A 31 -5.65 -14.07 2.51
C LEU A 31 -5.27 -12.66 2.09
N ILE A 32 -4.00 -12.47 1.73
CA ILE A 32 -3.45 -11.20 1.29
C ILE A 32 -2.95 -11.35 -0.15
N THR A 33 -3.69 -10.77 -1.09
CA THR A 33 -3.34 -10.69 -2.51
C THR A 33 -3.54 -9.25 -3.01
N PRO A 34 -3.01 -8.88 -4.19
CA PRO A 34 -3.26 -7.56 -4.75
C PRO A 34 -4.75 -7.22 -4.95
N TRP A 35 -5.62 -8.23 -5.04
CA TRP A 35 -7.05 -8.07 -5.28
C TRP A 35 -7.91 -8.21 -4.03
N GLU A 36 -7.48 -9.03 -3.06
CA GLU A 36 -8.27 -9.43 -1.90
C GLU A 36 -7.45 -9.41 -0.63
N VAL A 37 -8.03 -8.82 0.42
CA VAL A 37 -7.47 -8.78 1.78
C VAL A 37 -8.57 -9.19 2.74
N THR A 38 -8.43 -10.39 3.30
CA THR A 38 -9.32 -10.93 4.34
C THR A 38 -8.51 -11.45 5.51
N SER A 39 -9.05 -11.26 6.72
CA SER A 39 -8.52 -11.81 7.96
C SER A 39 -9.64 -12.51 8.73
N GLY A 40 -9.34 -13.68 9.30
CA GLY A 40 -10.21 -14.35 10.26
C GLY A 40 -10.35 -13.62 11.60
N SER A 41 -9.51 -12.61 11.87
CA SER A 41 -9.48 -11.87 13.13
C SER A 41 -10.28 -10.58 13.11
N GLN A 42 -11.02 -10.29 14.19
CA GLN A 42 -11.62 -8.97 14.40
C GLN A 42 -10.59 -7.86 14.64
N LYS A 43 -9.36 -8.22 15.05
CA LYS A 43 -8.23 -7.28 15.17
C LYS A 43 -7.59 -6.95 13.81
N GLY A 44 -8.01 -7.62 12.75
CA GLY A 44 -7.50 -7.42 11.39
C GLY A 44 -6.30 -8.29 11.05
N VAL A 45 -5.46 -7.82 10.13
CA VAL A 45 -4.33 -8.59 9.58
C VAL A 45 -3.20 -8.73 10.60
N ASN A 46 -2.64 -9.93 10.73
CA ASN A 46 -1.42 -10.14 11.50
C ASN A 46 -0.21 -9.76 10.64
N TYR A 47 0.28 -8.53 10.84
CA TYR A 47 1.37 -7.95 10.06
C TYR A 47 2.74 -8.58 10.33
N ASP A 48 3.01 -9.07 11.55
CA ASP A 48 4.27 -9.78 11.86
C ASP A 48 4.34 -11.13 11.15
N LYS A 49 3.22 -11.88 11.11
CA LYS A 49 3.08 -13.10 10.29
C LYS A 49 3.27 -12.79 8.80
N LEU A 50 2.76 -11.66 8.34
CA LEU A 50 2.90 -11.23 6.94
C LEU A 50 4.34 -10.87 6.57
N ILE A 51 5.10 -10.23 7.48
CA ILE A 51 6.54 -9.99 7.31
C ILE A 51 7.27 -11.32 7.07
N ALA A 52 7.00 -12.33 7.91
CA ALA A 52 7.63 -13.64 7.79
C ALA A 52 7.23 -14.35 6.48
N GLN A 53 5.94 -14.34 6.13
CA GLN A 53 5.43 -14.97 4.90
C GLN A 53 6.00 -14.33 3.63
N PHE A 54 6.05 -13.00 3.57
CA PHE A 54 6.55 -12.28 2.40
C PHE A 54 8.08 -12.18 2.41
N GLY A 55 8.73 -12.42 3.55
CA GLY A 55 10.18 -12.32 3.72
C GLY A 55 10.67 -10.87 3.59
N SER A 56 9.88 -9.91 4.06
CA SER A 56 10.29 -8.50 4.17
C SER A 56 10.98 -8.25 5.51
N THR A 57 11.41 -7.02 5.77
CA THR A 57 12.07 -6.64 7.03
C THR A 57 11.14 -5.73 7.83
N LYS A 58 11.08 -5.89 9.16
CA LYS A 58 10.34 -4.98 10.05
C LYS A 58 11.05 -3.63 10.13
N ILE A 59 10.30 -2.54 10.19
CA ILE A 59 10.86 -1.22 10.49
C ILE A 59 11.03 -1.12 12.00
N GLU A 60 12.29 -1.07 12.42
CA GLU A 60 12.68 -0.88 13.80
C GLU A 60 13.02 0.60 14.08
N GLN A 61 13.11 0.98 15.36
CA GLN A 61 13.36 2.36 15.77
C GLN A 61 14.68 2.92 15.22
N ASP A 62 15.71 2.08 15.06
CA ASP A 62 17.01 2.47 14.51
C ASP A 62 16.94 2.99 13.07
N LEU A 63 16.07 2.39 12.24
CA LEU A 63 15.82 2.83 10.87
C LEU A 63 15.06 4.17 10.86
N ILE A 64 14.09 4.34 11.76
CA ILE A 64 13.35 5.61 11.90
C ILE A 64 14.32 6.72 12.31
N ASP A 65 15.15 6.49 13.33
CA ASP A 65 16.17 7.43 13.81
C ASP A 65 17.19 7.77 12.71
N ARG A 66 17.54 6.78 11.87
CA ARG A 66 18.40 7.01 10.71
C ARG A 66 17.74 7.89 9.67
N ILE A 67 16.46 7.69 9.32
CA ILE A 67 15.74 8.56 8.39
C ILE A 67 15.75 10.01 8.89
N VAL A 68 15.46 10.22 10.18
CA VAL A 68 15.48 11.56 10.80
C VAL A 68 16.88 12.18 10.73
N ARG A 69 17.92 11.43 11.08
CA ARG A 69 19.31 11.90 11.05
C ARG A 69 19.77 12.26 9.63
N VAL A 70 19.44 11.43 8.65
CA VAL A 70 19.87 11.60 7.25
C VAL A 70 19.16 12.77 6.56
N THR A 71 17.88 12.96 6.85
CA THR A 71 17.07 14.03 6.23
C THR A 71 17.08 15.34 7.01
N GLY A 72 17.38 15.30 8.31
CA GLY A 72 17.20 16.43 9.23
C GLY A 72 15.73 16.83 9.41
N LYS A 73 14.79 15.93 9.08
CA LYS A 73 13.33 16.16 9.17
C LYS A 73 12.71 15.20 10.19
N PRO A 74 11.63 15.61 10.89
CA PRO A 74 10.93 14.71 11.80
C PRO A 74 10.33 13.52 11.04
N ALA A 75 10.28 12.37 11.72
CA ALA A 75 9.62 11.18 11.18
C ALA A 75 8.13 11.44 10.97
N HIS A 76 7.57 10.87 9.91
CA HIS A 76 6.12 10.88 9.70
C HIS A 76 5.43 10.09 10.83
N HIS A 77 4.29 10.56 11.33
CA HIS A 77 3.55 9.87 12.40
C HIS A 77 3.16 8.42 12.02
N LEU A 78 2.97 8.14 10.72
CA LEU A 78 2.73 6.77 10.24
C LEU A 78 3.94 5.83 10.42
N LEU A 79 5.18 6.35 10.44
CA LEU A 79 6.36 5.56 10.82
C LEU A 79 6.37 5.31 12.33
N THR A 80 6.23 6.36 13.14
CA THR A 80 6.32 6.27 14.60
C THR A 80 5.21 5.42 15.21
N ARG A 81 4.05 5.35 14.54
CA ARG A 81 2.90 4.53 14.95
C ARG A 81 2.90 3.12 14.34
N GLY A 82 3.93 2.74 13.60
CA GLY A 82 4.02 1.42 12.97
C GLY A 82 2.96 1.16 11.89
N MET A 83 2.40 2.21 11.27
CA MET A 83 1.51 2.07 10.11
C MET A 83 2.32 1.86 8.83
N ILE A 84 3.54 2.39 8.77
CA ILE A 84 4.59 1.93 7.87
C ILE A 84 5.43 0.97 8.70
N PHE A 85 5.25 -0.33 8.48
CA PHE A 85 5.71 -1.36 9.41
C PHE A 85 6.81 -2.25 8.86
N SER A 86 6.95 -2.29 7.53
CA SER A 86 7.90 -3.16 6.86
C SER A 86 8.57 -2.49 5.67
N HIS A 87 9.77 -2.95 5.34
CA HIS A 87 10.56 -2.44 4.24
C HIS A 87 11.37 -3.52 3.52
N ARG A 88 11.95 -3.15 2.38
CA ARG A 88 13.04 -3.88 1.71
C ARG A 88 14.09 -2.89 1.26
N ASP A 89 15.36 -3.11 1.63
CA ASP A 89 16.52 -2.34 1.14
C ASP A 89 16.46 -0.80 1.31
N VAL A 90 15.61 -0.27 2.20
CA VAL A 90 15.58 1.18 2.51
C VAL A 90 16.93 1.68 3.01
N ASN A 91 17.69 0.85 3.73
CA ASN A 91 19.07 1.16 4.10
C ASN A 91 19.97 1.49 2.89
N LEU A 92 19.75 0.85 1.73
CA LEU A 92 20.50 1.15 0.50
C LEU A 92 20.10 2.49 -0.12
N ILE A 93 18.83 2.90 0.05
CA ILE A 93 18.38 4.24 -0.35
C ILE A 93 19.06 5.30 0.51
N LEU A 94 19.10 5.08 1.83
CA LEU A 94 19.77 5.98 2.77
C LEU A 94 21.28 6.05 2.49
N ASP A 95 21.94 4.92 2.25
CA ASP A 95 23.35 4.87 1.85
C ASP A 95 23.62 5.66 0.56
N ALA A 96 22.72 5.58 -0.41
CA ALA A 96 22.83 6.31 -1.67
C ALA A 96 22.66 7.81 -1.45
N TYR A 97 21.63 8.20 -0.69
CA TYR A 97 21.33 9.59 -0.38
C TYR A 97 22.46 10.27 0.42
N GLU A 98 23.01 9.61 1.44
CA GLU A 98 24.16 10.10 2.22
C GLU A 98 25.41 10.33 1.34
N LYS A 99 25.54 9.59 0.24
CA LYS A 99 26.64 9.73 -0.74
C LYS A 99 26.32 10.71 -1.87
N GLY A 100 25.19 11.42 -1.82
CA GLY A 100 24.72 12.31 -2.89
C GLY A 100 24.36 11.58 -4.19
N LYS A 101 24.13 10.25 -4.14
CA LYS A 101 23.68 9.48 -5.31
C LYS A 101 22.16 9.62 -5.45
N PRO A 102 21.66 9.80 -6.68
CA PRO A 102 20.23 9.99 -6.89
C PRO A 102 19.44 8.70 -6.69
N PHE A 103 18.20 8.88 -6.27
CA PHE A 103 17.15 7.87 -6.33
C PHE A 103 15.83 8.54 -6.74
N PHE A 104 14.82 7.75 -7.10
CA PHE A 104 13.48 8.24 -7.39
C PHE A 104 12.42 7.45 -6.64
N LEU A 105 11.25 8.07 -6.49
CA LEU A 105 10.06 7.43 -5.95
C LEU A 105 9.19 6.88 -7.09
N TYR A 106 8.60 5.73 -6.85
CA TYR A 106 7.56 5.17 -7.70
C TYR A 106 6.40 4.69 -6.84
N THR A 107 5.18 5.09 -7.18
CA THR A 107 3.96 4.48 -6.64
C THR A 107 2.91 4.40 -7.76
N GLY A 108 1.74 3.83 -7.48
CA GLY A 108 0.73 3.65 -8.52
C GLY A 108 -0.69 3.58 -7.99
N ARG A 109 -1.64 3.69 -8.93
CA ARG A 109 -3.06 3.60 -8.68
C ARG A 109 -3.74 2.91 -9.84
N GLY A 110 -4.49 1.85 -9.55
CA GLY A 110 -5.43 1.27 -10.49
C GLY A 110 -6.80 1.97 -10.45
N PRO A 111 -7.17 2.76 -11.47
CA PRO A 111 -8.35 3.62 -11.45
C PRO A 111 -9.65 2.83 -11.67
N SER A 112 -10.29 2.39 -10.57
CA SER A 112 -11.50 1.54 -10.61
C SER A 112 -12.83 2.28 -10.42
N SER A 113 -12.79 3.56 -10.12
CA SER A 113 -13.94 4.42 -9.82
C SER A 113 -13.60 5.87 -10.09
N GLU A 114 -14.61 6.72 -10.29
CA GLU A 114 -14.40 8.15 -10.59
C GLU A 114 -13.68 8.89 -9.46
N ALA A 115 -13.98 8.51 -8.21
CA ALA A 115 -13.38 9.10 -7.03
C ALA A 115 -12.55 8.07 -6.25
N MET A 116 -11.43 8.51 -5.70
CA MET A 116 -10.70 7.80 -4.66
C MET A 116 -11.45 7.81 -3.33
N HIS A 117 -11.13 6.89 -2.42
CA HIS A 117 -11.54 6.92 -1.02
C HIS A 117 -10.37 7.20 -0.10
N VAL A 118 -10.65 7.52 1.17
CA VAL A 118 -9.64 7.89 2.18
C VAL A 118 -8.54 6.85 2.37
N GLY A 119 -8.85 5.55 2.18
CA GLY A 119 -7.83 4.49 2.21
C GLY A 119 -6.75 4.64 1.13
N HIS A 120 -7.08 5.22 -0.04
CA HIS A 120 -6.07 5.47 -1.07
C HIS A 120 -5.15 6.64 -0.73
N LEU A 121 -5.51 7.50 0.24
CA LEU A 121 -4.64 8.60 0.64
C LEU A 121 -3.38 8.11 1.33
N ILE A 122 -3.42 6.96 2.03
CA ILE A 122 -2.32 6.53 2.90
C ILE A 122 -0.99 6.39 2.12
N PRO A 123 -0.89 5.63 1.01
CA PRO A 123 0.36 5.56 0.25
C PRO A 123 0.78 6.90 -0.35
N PHE A 124 -0.16 7.73 -0.79
CA PHE A 124 0.16 9.02 -1.41
C PHE A 124 0.60 10.08 -0.40
N MET A 125 0.05 10.11 0.82
CA MET A 125 0.49 10.99 1.91
C MET A 125 1.95 10.71 2.25
N ILE A 126 2.30 9.43 2.36
CA ILE A 126 3.67 8.99 2.62
C ILE A 126 4.58 9.33 1.45
N THR A 127 4.13 9.06 0.22
CA THR A 127 4.90 9.38 -0.99
C THR A 127 5.18 10.88 -1.10
N LYS A 128 4.19 11.73 -0.79
CA LYS A 128 4.36 13.18 -0.76
C LYS A 128 5.37 13.59 0.31
N TRP A 129 5.24 13.08 1.53
CA TRP A 129 6.20 13.35 2.61
C TRP A 129 7.63 12.92 2.22
N LEU A 130 7.79 11.73 1.62
CA LEU A 130 9.08 11.26 1.10
C LEU A 130 9.64 12.18 0.01
N GLN A 131 8.80 12.62 -0.92
CA GLN A 131 9.21 13.57 -1.97
C GLN A 131 9.69 14.90 -1.35
N ASP A 132 9.00 15.38 -0.32
CA ASP A 132 9.30 16.67 0.34
C ASP A 132 10.59 16.60 1.17
N ILE A 133 10.81 15.53 1.94
CA ILE A 133 12.01 15.42 2.81
C ILE A 133 13.28 15.05 2.05
N PHE A 134 13.18 14.28 0.96
CA PHE A 134 14.34 13.83 0.19
C PHE A 134 14.62 14.69 -1.04
N ASP A 135 13.65 15.50 -1.49
CA ASP A 135 13.74 16.29 -2.73
C ASP A 135 14.12 15.45 -3.95
N VAL A 136 13.30 14.45 -4.26
CA VAL A 136 13.53 13.47 -5.34
C VAL A 136 12.42 13.48 -6.39
N PRO A 137 12.68 13.02 -7.63
CA PRO A 137 11.61 12.84 -8.62
C PRO A 137 10.67 11.70 -8.22
N LEU A 138 9.42 11.81 -8.67
CA LEU A 138 8.36 10.84 -8.47
C LEU A 138 7.72 10.48 -9.81
N VAL A 139 7.53 9.18 -10.03
CA VAL A 139 6.66 8.68 -11.10
C VAL A 139 5.44 7.98 -10.49
N ILE A 140 4.25 8.27 -11.03
CA ILE A 140 2.98 7.67 -10.58
C ILE A 140 2.33 6.96 -11.75
N GLN A 141 2.23 5.63 -11.66
CA GLN A 141 1.56 4.82 -12.67
C GLN A 141 0.05 4.76 -12.45
N LEU A 142 -0.71 4.98 -13.52
CA LEU A 142 -2.15 4.78 -13.57
C LEU A 142 -2.43 3.56 -14.47
N THR A 143 -2.76 2.44 -13.83
CA THR A 143 -2.93 1.14 -14.49
C THR A 143 -4.31 0.99 -15.11
N ASP A 144 -4.65 1.88 -16.06
CA ASP A 144 -5.92 1.82 -16.79
C ASP A 144 -6.04 0.57 -17.68
N ASP A 145 -4.93 0.10 -18.23
CA ASP A 145 -4.85 -1.20 -18.91
C ASP A 145 -5.16 -2.38 -17.98
N GLU A 146 -4.70 -2.39 -16.73
CA GLU A 146 -5.10 -3.36 -15.70
C GLU A 146 -6.60 -3.31 -15.49
N LYS A 147 -7.18 -2.13 -15.31
CA LYS A 147 -8.62 -2.03 -15.03
C LYS A 147 -9.46 -2.44 -16.23
N PHE A 148 -9.03 -2.12 -17.43
CA PHE A 148 -9.62 -2.66 -18.66
C PHE A 148 -9.53 -4.20 -18.72
N LEU A 149 -8.40 -4.79 -18.33
CA LEU A 149 -8.22 -6.26 -18.35
C LEU A 149 -9.01 -6.97 -17.25
N TRP A 150 -9.20 -6.36 -16.08
CA TRP A 150 -9.85 -6.99 -14.91
C TRP A 150 -11.33 -6.69 -14.74
N LYS A 151 -11.84 -5.60 -15.31
CA LYS A 151 -13.22 -5.14 -15.16
C LYS A 151 -13.90 -5.06 -16.52
N ASP A 152 -15.23 -5.05 -16.49
CA ASP A 152 -16.04 -4.81 -17.68
C ASP A 152 -16.09 -3.30 -17.96
N LEU A 153 -15.03 -2.76 -18.57
CA LEU A 153 -14.87 -1.36 -18.94
C LEU A 153 -14.41 -1.27 -20.38
N THR A 154 -14.82 -0.22 -21.09
CA THR A 154 -14.18 0.12 -22.38
C THR A 154 -12.81 0.76 -22.14
N ALA A 155 -11.94 0.76 -23.15
CA ALA A 155 -10.63 1.40 -23.05
C ALA A 155 -10.76 2.92 -22.82
N GLU A 156 -11.74 3.56 -23.46
CA GLU A 156 -12.04 4.98 -23.29
C GLU A 156 -12.47 5.28 -21.85
N GLU A 157 -13.29 4.43 -21.25
CA GLU A 157 -13.73 4.60 -19.87
C GLU A 157 -12.58 4.39 -18.89
N ALA A 158 -11.74 3.36 -19.08
CA ALA A 158 -10.56 3.14 -18.24
C ALA A 158 -9.60 4.34 -18.27
N ARG A 159 -9.36 4.90 -19.47
CA ARG A 159 -8.57 6.13 -19.65
C ARG A 159 -9.21 7.36 -19.01
N ARG A 160 -10.55 7.51 -19.12
CA ARG A 160 -11.27 8.61 -18.46
C ARG A 160 -11.12 8.52 -16.95
N LEU A 161 -11.25 7.33 -16.37
CA LEU A 161 -11.05 7.09 -14.94
C LEU A 161 -9.61 7.39 -14.50
N ALA A 162 -8.60 7.07 -15.32
CA ALA A 162 -7.21 7.47 -15.06
C ALA A 162 -7.08 8.99 -14.97
N SER A 163 -7.62 9.74 -15.92
CA SER A 163 -7.60 11.21 -15.90
C SER A 163 -8.30 11.79 -14.66
N GLU A 164 -9.45 11.26 -14.26
CA GLU A 164 -10.15 11.72 -13.05
C GLU A 164 -9.41 11.36 -11.75
N ASN A 165 -8.77 10.19 -11.69
CA ASN A 165 -7.92 9.81 -10.54
C ASN A 165 -6.62 10.64 -10.52
N ALA A 166 -6.10 11.06 -11.66
CA ALA A 166 -4.96 12.00 -11.72
C ALA A 166 -5.31 13.33 -11.04
N LYS A 167 -6.54 13.84 -11.22
CA LYS A 167 -7.02 15.05 -10.52
C LYS A 167 -7.02 14.87 -9.00
N ASP A 168 -7.48 13.72 -8.51
CA ASP A 168 -7.47 13.39 -7.08
C ASP A 168 -6.04 13.34 -6.52
N ILE A 169 -5.09 12.77 -7.28
CA ILE A 169 -3.68 12.66 -6.89
C ILE A 169 -3.01 14.03 -6.88
N ILE A 170 -3.19 14.85 -7.93
CA ILE A 170 -2.64 16.20 -8.02
C ILE A 170 -3.15 17.07 -6.86
N ALA A 171 -4.41 16.92 -6.47
CA ALA A 171 -5.02 17.63 -5.35
C ALA A 171 -4.39 17.30 -3.97
N LEU A 172 -3.49 16.31 -3.88
CA LEU A 172 -2.69 16.05 -2.68
C LEU A 172 -1.49 17.00 -2.56
N GLY A 173 -1.19 17.79 -3.59
CA GLY A 173 -0.15 18.82 -3.56
C GLY A 173 1.24 18.28 -3.90
N PHE A 174 1.32 17.31 -4.82
CA PHE A 174 2.60 16.94 -5.44
C PHE A 174 3.14 18.09 -6.28
N ASP A 175 4.46 18.24 -6.29
CA ASP A 175 5.12 19.28 -7.08
C ASP A 175 5.18 18.86 -8.56
N VAL A 176 4.63 19.69 -9.46
CA VAL A 176 4.65 19.45 -10.90
C VAL A 176 6.07 19.36 -11.42
N ASP A 177 7.02 20.13 -10.91
CA ASP A 177 8.41 20.12 -11.39
C ASP A 177 9.16 18.83 -11.00
N LYS A 178 8.59 18.04 -10.08
CA LYS A 178 9.18 16.80 -9.55
C LYS A 178 8.36 15.54 -9.86
N THR A 179 7.17 15.67 -10.44
CA THR A 179 6.21 14.57 -10.52
C THR A 179 5.73 14.32 -11.94
N PHE A 180 5.84 13.06 -12.37
CA PHE A 180 5.30 12.58 -13.63
C PHE A 180 4.24 11.52 -13.36
N ILE A 181 2.99 11.80 -13.74
CA ILE A 181 1.87 10.85 -13.64
C ILE A 181 1.67 10.27 -15.04
N PHE A 182 1.39 8.98 -15.19
CA PHE A 182 1.18 8.44 -16.54
C PHE A 182 0.11 7.35 -16.57
N SER A 183 -0.71 7.38 -17.62
CA SER A 183 -1.56 6.26 -18.02
C SER A 183 -0.70 5.20 -18.70
N ASP A 184 -0.89 3.93 -18.38
CA ASP A 184 -0.18 2.84 -19.05
C ASP A 184 -0.55 2.79 -20.53
N MET A 185 -1.84 2.87 -20.86
CA MET A 185 -2.30 2.85 -22.25
C MET A 185 -1.68 3.97 -23.10
N ASP A 186 -1.56 5.19 -22.55
CA ASP A 186 -1.03 6.33 -23.29
C ASP A 186 0.51 6.34 -23.31
N TYR A 187 1.16 6.01 -22.17
CA TYR A 187 2.62 6.13 -22.06
C TYR A 187 3.35 5.01 -22.80
N ILE A 188 2.86 3.77 -22.76
CA ILE A 188 3.45 2.63 -23.48
C ILE A 188 3.55 2.94 -24.98
N GLY A 189 2.52 3.57 -25.56
CA GLY A 189 2.52 3.98 -26.97
C GLY A 189 3.50 5.12 -27.30
N SER A 190 3.89 5.91 -26.30
CA SER A 190 4.77 7.08 -26.47
C SER A 190 6.23 6.84 -26.06
N SER A 191 6.54 5.76 -25.34
CA SER A 191 7.87 5.46 -24.80
C SER A 191 8.37 4.07 -25.26
N PRO A 192 9.21 4.01 -26.31
CA PRO A 192 9.81 2.76 -26.76
C PRO A 192 10.63 2.06 -25.68
N ASP A 193 11.29 2.81 -24.80
CA ASP A 193 12.14 2.25 -23.74
C ASP A 193 11.33 1.63 -22.59
N PHE A 194 10.14 2.15 -22.31
CA PHE A 194 9.20 1.52 -21.39
C PHE A 194 8.79 0.13 -21.91
N TYR A 195 8.34 0.05 -23.17
CA TYR A 195 7.96 -1.22 -23.79
C TYR A 195 9.13 -2.22 -23.90
N ARG A 196 10.33 -1.75 -24.26
CA ARG A 196 11.54 -2.60 -24.28
C ARG A 196 11.88 -3.14 -22.89
N THR A 197 11.62 -2.37 -21.83
CA THR A 197 11.83 -2.81 -20.45
C THR A 197 10.80 -3.87 -20.06
N MET A 198 9.53 -3.70 -20.43
CA MET A 198 8.49 -4.73 -20.28
C MET A 198 8.91 -6.05 -20.95
N LEU A 199 9.35 -6.02 -22.21
CA LEU A 199 9.78 -7.23 -22.93
C LEU A 199 10.93 -7.97 -22.24
N LYS A 200 11.90 -7.23 -21.67
CA LYS A 200 13.01 -7.82 -20.91
C LYS A 200 12.51 -8.55 -19.66
N ILE A 201 11.55 -7.96 -18.95
CA ILE A 201 10.94 -8.56 -17.77
C ILE A 201 10.13 -9.80 -18.16
N GLN A 202 9.29 -9.70 -19.19
CA GLN A 202 8.49 -10.82 -19.71
C GLN A 202 9.37 -12.02 -20.10
N LYS A 203 10.54 -11.78 -20.70
CA LYS A 203 11.50 -12.84 -21.02
C LYS A 203 12.06 -13.56 -19.79
N CYS A 204 12.09 -12.90 -18.63
CA CYS A 204 12.65 -13.44 -17.39
C CYS A 204 11.61 -14.12 -16.48
N VAL A 205 10.31 -13.89 -16.71
CA VAL A 205 9.22 -14.39 -15.88
C VAL A 205 8.42 -15.44 -16.65
N THR A 206 8.40 -16.66 -16.13
CA THR A 206 7.65 -17.77 -16.70
C THR A 206 6.19 -17.75 -16.26
N PHE A 207 5.32 -18.41 -17.03
CA PHE A 207 3.93 -18.57 -16.64
C PHE A 207 3.80 -19.27 -15.27
N ASN A 208 4.57 -20.33 -15.01
CA ASN A 208 4.57 -21.02 -13.71
C ASN A 208 4.87 -20.10 -12.53
N GLN A 209 5.76 -19.11 -12.69
CA GLN A 209 6.04 -18.13 -11.65
C GLN A 209 4.81 -17.25 -11.37
N VAL A 210 4.15 -16.71 -12.41
CA VAL A 210 2.95 -15.89 -12.18
C VAL A 210 1.75 -16.72 -11.69
N LYS A 211 1.65 -18.02 -12.03
CA LYS A 211 0.67 -18.93 -11.40
C LYS A 211 0.90 -19.02 -9.89
N GLY A 212 2.14 -19.20 -9.46
CA GLY A 212 2.50 -19.31 -8.04
C GLY A 212 2.36 -18.00 -7.26
N ILE A 213 2.71 -16.86 -7.87
CA ILE A 213 2.71 -15.55 -7.21
C ILE A 213 1.30 -14.93 -7.18
N PHE A 214 0.56 -15.07 -8.27
CA PHE A 214 -0.69 -14.34 -8.50
C PHE A 214 -1.93 -15.25 -8.60
N GLY A 215 -1.78 -16.57 -8.54
CA GLY A 215 -2.90 -17.51 -8.63
C GLY A 215 -3.54 -17.60 -10.02
N PHE A 216 -2.85 -17.16 -11.08
CA PHE A 216 -3.37 -17.27 -12.44
C PHE A 216 -3.49 -18.73 -12.88
N GLY A 217 -4.45 -19.00 -13.76
CA GLY A 217 -4.71 -20.31 -14.34
C GLY A 217 -4.76 -20.26 -15.86
N ASP A 218 -4.86 -21.42 -16.50
CA ASP A 218 -4.78 -21.55 -17.96
C ASP A 218 -5.98 -20.90 -18.69
N SER A 219 -7.07 -20.62 -17.96
CA SER A 219 -8.24 -19.85 -18.43
C SER A 219 -8.08 -18.33 -18.28
N THR A 220 -7.02 -17.85 -17.64
CA THR A 220 -6.74 -16.42 -17.47
C THR A 220 -6.30 -15.82 -18.79
N CYS A 221 -6.85 -14.67 -19.20
CA CYS A 221 -6.46 -14.06 -20.47
C CYS A 221 -4.98 -13.62 -20.47
N ILE A 222 -4.35 -13.67 -21.64
CA ILE A 222 -2.91 -13.40 -21.79
C ILE A 222 -2.49 -11.98 -21.34
N GLY A 223 -3.42 -11.02 -21.41
CA GLY A 223 -3.20 -9.67 -20.88
C GLY A 223 -2.96 -9.68 -19.38
N LYS A 224 -3.81 -10.36 -18.60
CA LYS A 224 -3.63 -10.51 -17.15
C LYS A 224 -2.34 -11.25 -16.79
N ILE A 225 -2.02 -12.31 -17.54
CA ILE A 225 -0.80 -13.12 -17.33
C ILE A 225 0.47 -12.28 -17.52
N SER A 226 0.47 -11.36 -18.49
CA SER A 226 1.63 -10.52 -18.82
C SER A 226 1.67 -9.18 -18.09
N PHE A 227 0.55 -8.71 -17.52
CA PHE A 227 0.43 -7.45 -16.78
C PHE A 227 1.48 -7.24 -15.68
N PRO A 228 1.92 -8.26 -14.89
CA PRO A 228 2.98 -8.05 -13.90
C PRO A 228 4.26 -7.41 -14.45
N SER A 229 4.56 -7.59 -15.74
CA SER A 229 5.69 -6.92 -16.38
C SER A 229 5.51 -5.41 -16.56
N ILE A 230 4.26 -4.96 -16.71
CA ILE A 230 3.87 -3.54 -16.86
C ILE A 230 4.04 -2.84 -15.52
N GLN A 231 3.56 -3.43 -14.43
CA GLN A 231 3.75 -2.87 -13.08
C GLN A 231 5.21 -2.96 -12.59
N ALA A 232 6.00 -3.91 -13.09
CA ALA A 232 7.42 -4.02 -12.77
C ALA A 232 8.28 -2.96 -13.47
N ALA A 233 7.96 -2.59 -14.72
CA ALA A 233 8.79 -1.73 -15.56
C ALA A 233 9.10 -0.33 -14.96
N PRO A 234 8.17 0.37 -14.28
CA PRO A 234 8.44 1.65 -13.64
C PRO A 234 9.49 1.61 -12.53
N SER A 235 9.82 0.42 -12.02
CA SER A 235 10.88 0.24 -11.01
C SER A 235 12.28 0.54 -11.57
N PHE A 236 12.43 0.67 -12.89
CA PHE A 236 13.71 0.87 -13.56
C PHE A 236 13.77 2.23 -14.24
N SER A 237 14.77 3.04 -13.92
CA SER A 237 14.93 4.39 -14.45
C SER A 237 15.02 4.45 -15.99
N SER A 238 15.48 3.38 -16.63
CA SER A 238 15.53 3.31 -18.10
C SER A 238 14.16 3.37 -18.77
N SER A 239 13.08 3.10 -18.03
CA SER A 239 11.71 3.19 -18.52
C SER A 239 11.26 4.63 -18.77
N PHE A 240 11.98 5.63 -18.23
CA PHE A 240 11.67 7.06 -18.35
C PHE A 240 12.86 7.86 -18.89
N PRO A 241 13.26 7.67 -20.16
CA PRO A 241 14.43 8.34 -20.73
C PRO A 241 14.34 9.87 -20.69
N GLN A 242 13.13 10.43 -20.78
CA GLN A 242 12.90 11.87 -20.69
C GLN A 242 13.18 12.45 -19.30
N ILE A 243 13.12 11.62 -18.25
CA ILE A 243 13.41 12.02 -16.88
C ILE A 243 14.87 11.72 -16.55
N PHE A 244 15.34 10.51 -16.86
CA PHE A 244 16.61 9.98 -16.35
C PHE A 244 17.72 9.87 -17.41
N GLY A 245 17.52 10.38 -18.63
CA GLY A 245 18.56 10.40 -19.66
C GLY A 245 19.07 9.02 -20.09
N GLY A 246 18.28 7.96 -19.89
CA GLY A 246 18.67 6.58 -20.19
C GLY A 246 19.57 5.90 -19.14
N ARG A 247 19.84 6.56 -18.00
CA ARG A 247 20.52 5.99 -16.83
C ARG A 247 19.80 4.73 -16.35
N LYS A 248 20.56 3.75 -15.85
CA LYS A 248 20.06 2.43 -15.41
C LYS A 248 20.35 2.11 -13.95
N ASP A 249 21.11 2.97 -13.30
CA ASP A 249 21.71 2.79 -11.98
C ASP A 249 21.04 3.64 -10.89
N ILE A 250 20.00 4.41 -11.24
CA ILE A 250 19.26 5.23 -10.30
C ILE A 250 18.35 4.32 -9.46
N GLN A 251 18.53 4.37 -8.14
CA GLN A 251 17.74 3.55 -7.22
C GLN A 251 16.27 3.96 -7.25
N CYS A 252 15.38 2.99 -7.06
CA CYS A 252 13.94 3.20 -6.95
C CYS A 252 13.46 2.86 -5.54
N LEU A 253 12.66 3.73 -4.93
CA LEU A 253 11.96 3.46 -3.67
C LEU A 253 10.45 3.46 -3.94
N ILE A 254 9.77 2.39 -3.53
CA ILE A 254 8.35 2.15 -3.79
C ILE A 254 7.55 2.17 -2.48
N PRO A 255 6.82 3.25 -2.18
CA PRO A 255 5.82 3.28 -1.10
C PRO A 255 4.51 2.65 -1.59
N CYS A 256 4.06 1.60 -0.92
CA CYS A 256 2.81 0.91 -1.26
C CYS A 256 2.20 0.24 -0.02
N ALA A 257 0.92 -0.14 -0.12
CA ALA A 257 0.37 -1.10 0.83
C ALA A 257 0.98 -2.49 0.55
N ILE A 258 1.08 -3.34 1.58
CA ILE A 258 1.80 -4.61 1.49
C ILE A 258 1.20 -5.61 0.49
N ASP A 259 -0.07 -5.45 0.11
CA ASP A 259 -0.71 -6.27 -0.93
C ASP A 259 -0.06 -6.14 -2.32
N GLN A 260 0.74 -5.10 -2.55
CA GLN A 260 1.51 -4.92 -3.78
C GLN A 260 2.88 -5.60 -3.78
N ASP A 261 3.38 -6.08 -2.62
CA ASP A 261 4.70 -6.74 -2.52
C ASP A 261 4.89 -7.90 -3.50
N PRO A 262 3.89 -8.75 -3.84
CA PRO A 262 4.06 -9.82 -4.83
C PRO A 262 4.61 -9.34 -6.18
N TYR A 263 4.17 -8.18 -6.68
CA TYR A 263 4.70 -7.59 -7.92
C TYR A 263 6.17 -7.22 -7.79
N PHE A 264 6.55 -6.63 -6.66
CA PHE A 264 7.89 -6.09 -6.49
C PHE A 264 8.89 -7.13 -5.97
N ARG A 265 8.43 -8.17 -5.28
CA ARG A 265 9.22 -9.37 -5.01
C ARG A 265 9.64 -10.03 -6.32
N MET A 266 8.69 -10.23 -7.25
CA MET A 266 8.99 -10.68 -8.61
C MET A 266 9.97 -9.73 -9.33
N THR A 267 9.73 -8.42 -9.24
CA THR A 267 10.59 -7.40 -9.88
C THR A 267 12.03 -7.45 -9.34
N ARG A 268 12.20 -7.64 -8.04
CA ARG A 268 13.51 -7.76 -7.38
C ARG A 268 14.28 -9.02 -7.79
N ASP A 269 13.59 -10.12 -8.08
CA ASP A 269 14.23 -11.34 -8.59
C ASP A 269 14.68 -11.19 -10.06
N VAL A 270 13.95 -10.39 -10.84
CA VAL A 270 14.26 -10.10 -12.24
C VAL A 270 15.37 -9.06 -12.40
N ALA A 271 15.42 -8.04 -11.52
CA ALA A 271 16.31 -6.87 -11.68
C ALA A 271 17.80 -7.23 -11.92
N PRO A 272 18.46 -8.11 -11.14
CA PRO A 272 19.87 -8.45 -11.36
C PRO A 272 20.11 -9.14 -12.70
N ARG A 273 19.16 -9.95 -13.18
CA ARG A 273 19.26 -10.64 -14.48
C ARG A 273 19.23 -9.68 -15.66
N LEU A 274 18.68 -8.49 -15.45
CA LEU A 274 18.60 -7.41 -16.44
C LEU A 274 19.70 -6.35 -16.26
N GLY A 275 20.56 -6.49 -15.25
CA GLY A 275 21.59 -5.51 -14.91
C GLY A 275 21.03 -4.23 -14.30
N PHE A 276 19.86 -4.30 -13.65
CA PHE A 276 19.25 -3.19 -12.92
C PHE A 276 19.40 -3.38 -11.41
N PRO A 277 19.42 -2.28 -10.63
CA PRO A 277 19.29 -2.40 -9.19
C PRO A 277 17.91 -2.91 -8.78
N LYS A 278 17.86 -3.59 -7.63
CA LYS A 278 16.59 -4.01 -7.03
C LYS A 278 15.86 -2.76 -6.48
N PRO A 279 14.54 -2.60 -6.73
CA PRO A 279 13.78 -1.54 -6.08
C PRO A 279 13.71 -1.80 -4.57
N ALA A 280 13.83 -0.73 -3.79
CA ALA A 280 13.53 -0.71 -2.37
C ALA A 280 12.03 -0.50 -2.14
N LEU A 281 11.52 -0.93 -0.99
CA LEU A 281 10.10 -0.87 -0.67
C LEU A 281 9.85 -0.33 0.75
N LEU A 282 8.75 0.38 0.90
CA LEU A 282 8.13 0.75 2.18
C LEU A 282 6.67 0.31 2.16
N HIS A 283 6.31 -0.56 3.10
CA HIS A 283 4.99 -1.17 3.18
C HIS A 283 4.14 -0.53 4.26
N THR A 284 2.92 -0.15 3.88
CA THR A 284 1.89 0.31 4.82
C THR A 284 0.95 -0.82 5.22
N THR A 285 0.40 -0.69 6.42
CA THR A 285 -0.81 -1.41 6.84
C THR A 285 -2.01 -0.97 5.99
N PHE A 286 -3.12 -1.70 6.11
CA PHE A 286 -4.37 -1.38 5.44
C PHE A 286 -5.24 -0.47 6.30
N LEU A 287 -5.87 0.53 5.68
CA LEU A 287 -6.97 1.23 6.31
C LEU A 287 -8.20 0.28 6.33
N PRO A 288 -8.77 -0.03 7.50
CA PRO A 288 -9.83 -1.01 7.62
C PRO A 288 -11.13 -0.53 6.98
N ALA A 289 -11.99 -1.45 6.55
CA ALA A 289 -13.34 -1.11 6.13
C ALA A 289 -14.15 -0.54 7.30
N LEU A 290 -15.22 0.22 7.02
CA LEU A 290 -16.06 0.77 8.10
C LEU A 290 -16.66 -0.33 8.99
N GLN A 291 -17.00 -1.48 8.40
CA GLN A 291 -17.64 -2.60 9.11
C GLN A 291 -16.69 -3.34 10.07
N GLY A 292 -15.38 -3.13 9.97
CA GLY A 292 -14.40 -3.82 10.81
C GLY A 292 -13.05 -4.03 10.12
N ALA A 293 -12.08 -4.51 10.89
CA ALA A 293 -10.70 -4.68 10.42
C ALA A 293 -10.44 -5.97 9.62
N MET A 294 -11.43 -6.86 9.51
CA MET A 294 -11.34 -8.11 8.76
C MET A 294 -11.11 -7.91 7.26
N THR A 295 -11.48 -6.75 6.72
CA THR A 295 -11.31 -6.40 5.31
C THR A 295 -10.73 -4.99 5.16
N LYS A 296 -10.03 -4.74 4.06
CA LYS A 296 -9.60 -3.38 3.69
C LYS A 296 -10.77 -2.59 3.08
N MET A 297 -10.72 -1.25 3.20
CA MET A 297 -11.64 -0.39 2.46
C MET A 297 -11.52 -0.63 0.95
N SER A 298 -12.66 -0.80 0.28
CA SER A 298 -12.73 -1.07 -1.16
C SER A 298 -13.82 -0.24 -1.82
N ALA A 299 -13.45 0.47 -2.89
CA ALA A 299 -14.37 1.26 -3.72
C ALA A 299 -15.56 0.47 -4.31
N SER A 300 -15.57 -0.85 -4.21
CA SER A 300 -16.67 -1.71 -4.69
C SER A 300 -17.90 -1.71 -3.78
N ASP A 301 -17.77 -1.25 -2.52
CA ASP A 301 -18.90 -1.04 -1.62
C ASP A 301 -19.13 0.46 -1.38
N ALA A 302 -20.08 1.02 -2.14
CA ALA A 302 -20.44 2.43 -2.09
C ALA A 302 -21.09 2.86 -0.77
N VAL A 303 -21.63 1.90 0.00
CA VAL A 303 -22.31 2.19 1.27
C VAL A 303 -21.29 2.35 2.40
N SER A 304 -20.18 1.61 2.34
CA SER A 304 -19.15 1.60 3.38
C SER A 304 -17.90 2.42 3.06
N SER A 305 -17.64 2.76 1.81
CA SER A 305 -16.47 3.54 1.43
C SER A 305 -16.64 5.03 1.73
N LEU A 306 -15.64 5.65 2.35
CA LEU A 306 -15.56 7.10 2.54
C LEU A 306 -14.80 7.71 1.35
N TYR A 307 -15.54 8.24 0.39
CA TYR A 307 -14.97 8.81 -0.84
C TYR A 307 -14.44 10.23 -0.59
N LEU A 308 -13.45 10.64 -1.38
CA LEU A 308 -12.91 12.01 -1.36
C LEU A 308 -13.89 13.05 -1.95
N THR A 309 -15.02 12.60 -2.48
CA THR A 309 -16.12 13.43 -2.97
C THR A 309 -17.31 13.46 -2.00
N ASP A 310 -17.25 12.74 -0.88
CA ASP A 310 -18.34 12.74 0.11
C ASP A 310 -18.47 14.13 0.76
N THR A 311 -19.72 14.61 0.86
CA THR A 311 -20.05 15.81 1.63
C THR A 311 -19.84 15.59 3.14
N ASN A 312 -19.70 16.67 3.89
CA ASN A 312 -19.61 16.62 5.36
C ASN A 312 -20.78 15.83 6.01
N GLY A 313 -21.99 15.94 5.44
CA GLY A 313 -23.16 15.18 5.87
C GLY A 313 -23.04 13.69 5.59
N GLN A 314 -22.51 13.30 4.42
CA GLN A 314 -22.26 11.91 4.07
C GLN A 314 -21.17 11.28 4.95
N ILE A 315 -20.04 11.97 5.18
CA ILE A 315 -18.97 11.52 6.07
C ILE A 315 -19.52 11.23 7.47
N LYS A 316 -20.23 12.20 8.06
CA LYS A 316 -20.87 12.05 9.38
C LYS A 316 -21.83 10.86 9.42
N LYS A 317 -22.70 10.74 8.41
CA LYS A 317 -23.68 9.65 8.33
C LYS A 317 -22.99 8.29 8.23
N LYS A 318 -21.96 8.16 7.38
CA LYS A 318 -21.24 6.91 7.17
C LYS A 318 -20.51 6.45 8.43
N ILE A 319 -19.79 7.35 9.10
CA ILE A 319 -19.08 7.03 10.35
C ILE A 319 -20.05 6.65 11.47
N ASN A 320 -21.10 7.44 11.68
CA ASN A 320 -22.06 7.15 12.74
C ASN A 320 -22.80 5.82 12.52
N LYS A 321 -23.20 5.54 11.28
CA LYS A 321 -24.04 4.37 10.95
C LYS A 321 -23.25 3.09 10.70
N TYR A 322 -22.08 3.17 10.10
CA TYR A 322 -21.37 1.98 9.58
C TYR A 322 -20.02 1.71 10.25
N ALA A 323 -19.36 2.70 10.87
CA ALA A 323 -18.11 2.45 11.57
C ALA A 323 -18.34 1.54 12.78
N PHE A 324 -17.72 0.36 12.77
CA PHE A 324 -17.80 -0.60 13.86
C PHE A 324 -17.24 -0.01 15.15
N SER A 325 -17.93 -0.30 16.25
CA SER A 325 -17.67 0.23 17.58
C SER A 325 -17.03 -0.85 18.44
N GLY A 326 -15.89 -0.54 19.06
CA GLY A 326 -15.32 -1.32 20.15
C GLY A 326 -15.91 -0.99 21.53
N GLY A 327 -16.88 -0.09 21.60
CA GLY A 327 -17.62 0.26 22.83
C GLY A 327 -18.67 -0.77 23.23
N GLN A 328 -19.33 -0.52 24.36
CA GLN A 328 -20.35 -1.43 24.92
C GLN A 328 -21.75 -1.09 24.40
N ALA A 329 -22.70 -2.01 24.59
CA ALA A 329 -24.08 -1.84 24.12
C ALA A 329 -24.82 -0.71 24.85
N THR A 330 -24.52 -0.48 26.14
CA THR A 330 -25.14 0.54 26.99
C THR A 330 -24.11 1.54 27.51
N VAL A 331 -24.57 2.75 27.86
CA VAL A 331 -23.70 3.79 28.44
C VAL A 331 -23.17 3.34 29.78
N GLU A 332 -24.00 2.72 30.61
CA GLU A 332 -23.66 2.22 31.93
C GLU A 332 -22.54 1.16 31.85
N GLU A 333 -22.67 0.20 30.94
CA GLU A 333 -21.61 -0.79 30.70
C GLU A 333 -20.34 -0.14 30.17
N HIS A 334 -20.45 0.83 29.25
CA HIS A 334 -19.29 1.51 28.69
C HIS A 334 -18.54 2.32 29.74
N ARG A 335 -19.25 3.03 30.64
CA ARG A 335 -18.64 3.73 31.78
C ARG A 335 -17.93 2.77 32.74
N ARG A 336 -18.39 1.51 32.85
CA ARG A 336 -17.83 0.51 33.77
C ARG A 336 -16.67 -0.29 33.16
N LEU A 337 -16.80 -0.69 31.90
CA LEU A 337 -15.89 -1.63 31.23
C LEU A 337 -14.98 -0.96 30.20
N GLY A 338 -15.29 0.26 29.76
CA GLY A 338 -14.56 0.96 28.71
C GLY A 338 -14.81 0.41 27.30
N GLY A 339 -14.12 1.02 26.33
CA GLY A 339 -14.07 0.62 24.94
C GLY A 339 -12.76 -0.08 24.55
N ASN A 340 -12.84 -1.02 23.62
CA ASN A 340 -11.69 -1.69 23.06
C ASN A 340 -11.18 -0.97 21.80
N VAL A 341 -10.05 -0.27 21.93
CA VAL A 341 -9.40 0.46 20.84
C VAL A 341 -8.82 -0.44 19.75
N ASP A 342 -8.52 -1.70 20.05
CA ASP A 342 -7.88 -2.65 19.12
C ASP A 342 -8.86 -3.18 18.06
N VAL A 343 -10.16 -2.94 18.23
CA VAL A 343 -11.22 -3.33 17.29
C VAL A 343 -12.07 -2.16 16.83
N ASP A 344 -11.99 -1.00 17.50
CA ASP A 344 -12.79 0.18 17.15
C ASP A 344 -12.26 0.86 15.88
N VAL A 345 -13.05 0.80 14.81
CA VAL A 345 -12.67 1.35 13.50
C VAL A 345 -12.48 2.87 13.57
N SER A 346 -13.21 3.56 14.45
CA SER A 346 -13.08 5.02 14.56
C SER A 346 -11.74 5.38 15.17
N TYR A 347 -11.33 4.68 16.23
CA TYR A 347 -10.00 4.85 16.82
C TYR A 347 -8.90 4.44 15.83
N MET A 348 -9.05 3.32 15.11
CA MET A 348 -8.10 2.91 14.07
C MET A 348 -7.89 4.02 13.05
N TYR A 349 -8.95 4.69 12.57
CA TYR A 349 -8.79 5.78 11.60
C TYR A 349 -8.08 6.99 12.21
N LEU A 350 -8.29 7.29 13.49
CA LEU A 350 -7.56 8.37 14.17
C LEU A 350 -6.04 8.12 14.15
N THR A 351 -5.58 6.87 14.27
CA THR A 351 -4.14 6.57 14.20
C THR A 351 -3.52 6.88 12.82
N PHE A 352 -4.35 6.93 11.76
CA PHE A 352 -3.92 7.31 10.41
C PHE A 352 -4.02 8.82 10.11
N PHE A 353 -4.97 9.55 10.71
CA PHE A 353 -5.28 10.93 10.27
C PHE A 353 -5.08 12.00 11.34
N MET A 354 -5.01 11.65 12.63
CA MET A 354 -4.70 12.62 13.70
C MET A 354 -3.19 12.81 13.76
N GLU A 355 -2.66 14.02 13.60
CA GLU A 355 -1.20 14.25 13.68
C GLU A 355 -0.69 14.41 15.13
N ASP A 356 -1.57 14.78 16.06
CA ASP A 356 -1.25 15.03 17.47
C ASP A 356 -1.19 13.71 18.27
N ASP A 357 0.02 13.27 18.62
CA ASP A 357 0.27 12.02 19.37
C ASP A 357 -0.24 12.10 20.82
N ASP A 358 -0.10 13.25 21.50
CA ASP A 358 -0.54 13.42 22.88
C ASP A 358 -2.08 13.33 22.95
N LYS A 359 -2.76 13.98 22.00
CA LYS A 359 -4.22 13.90 21.90
C LYS A 359 -4.69 12.49 21.56
N LEU A 360 -3.99 11.78 20.66
CA LEU A 360 -4.33 10.40 20.31
C LEU A 360 -4.19 9.48 21.53
N GLN A 361 -3.13 9.65 22.32
CA GLN A 361 -2.90 8.90 23.55
C GLN A 361 -3.98 9.21 24.61
N GLN A 362 -4.35 10.49 24.78
CA GLN A 362 -5.44 10.87 25.68
C GLN A 362 -6.78 10.22 25.28
N ILE A 363 -7.08 10.18 23.98
CA ILE A 363 -8.29 9.52 23.45
C ILE A 363 -8.25 8.02 23.74
N ARG A 364 -7.08 7.38 23.59
CA ARG A 364 -6.90 5.96 23.93
C ARG A 364 -7.27 5.70 25.38
N GLU A 365 -6.69 6.46 26.30
CA GLU A 365 -6.91 6.31 27.75
C GLU A 365 -8.36 6.61 28.14
N ASP A 366 -8.94 7.69 27.60
CA ASP A 366 -10.30 8.09 27.91
C ASP A 366 -11.32 7.08 27.36
N TYR A 367 -11.11 6.53 26.17
CA TYR A 367 -12.02 5.53 25.60
C TYR A 367 -11.88 4.19 26.32
N SER A 368 -10.66 3.73 26.58
CA SER A 368 -10.41 2.47 27.28
C SER A 368 -10.84 2.48 28.75
N SER A 369 -10.87 3.64 29.41
CA SER A 369 -11.41 3.79 30.76
C SER A 369 -12.93 3.99 30.81
N GLY A 370 -13.59 4.20 29.66
CA GLY A 370 -15.01 4.51 29.59
C GLY A 370 -15.35 5.98 29.89
N LYS A 371 -14.35 6.85 30.05
CA LYS A 371 -14.53 8.31 30.22
C LYS A 371 -14.99 9.00 28.94
N MET A 372 -14.57 8.52 27.77
CA MET A 372 -15.08 8.95 26.47
C MET A 372 -16.09 7.93 25.95
N LEU A 373 -17.25 8.38 25.47
CA LEU A 373 -18.23 7.52 24.81
C LEU A 373 -17.90 7.32 23.33
N THR A 374 -18.37 6.24 22.72
CA THR A 374 -18.20 5.98 21.27
C THR A 374 -18.71 7.13 20.40
N GLY A 375 -19.80 7.78 20.78
CA GLY A 375 -20.33 8.94 20.04
C GLY A 375 -19.38 10.14 20.05
N GLU A 376 -18.61 10.34 21.12
CA GLU A 376 -17.60 11.39 21.27
C GLU A 376 -16.35 11.04 20.46
N LEU A 377 -15.89 9.80 20.53
CA LEU A 377 -14.79 9.28 19.68
C LEU A 377 -15.09 9.47 18.20
N LYS A 378 -16.29 9.07 17.75
CA LYS A 378 -16.74 9.26 16.35
C LYS A 378 -16.77 10.74 15.97
N LYS A 379 -17.16 11.63 16.88
CA LYS A 379 -17.19 13.07 16.62
C LYS A 379 -15.80 13.65 16.36
N GLU A 380 -14.77 13.22 17.10
CA GLU A 380 -13.37 13.59 16.85
C GLU A 380 -12.92 13.15 15.45
N LEU A 381 -13.18 11.89 15.08
CA LEU A 381 -12.85 11.38 13.75
C LEU A 381 -13.59 12.13 12.63
N ILE A 382 -14.89 12.39 12.81
CA ILE A 382 -15.70 13.13 11.84
C ILE A 382 -15.08 14.49 11.58
N GLY A 383 -14.66 15.22 12.62
CA GLY A 383 -14.04 16.53 12.46
C GLY A 383 -12.76 16.50 11.62
N ILE A 384 -11.89 15.52 11.87
CA ILE A 384 -10.64 15.34 11.12
C ILE A 384 -10.92 15.00 9.66
N LEU A 385 -11.77 13.99 9.41
CA LEU A 385 -12.05 13.56 8.04
C LEU A 385 -12.81 14.62 7.23
N GLN A 386 -13.73 15.36 7.85
CA GLN A 386 -14.39 16.50 7.19
C GLN A 386 -13.38 17.56 6.76
N LYS A 387 -12.39 17.87 7.61
CA LYS A 387 -11.30 18.80 7.26
C LYS A 387 -10.47 18.25 6.08
N VAL A 388 -9.97 17.02 6.19
CA VAL A 388 -9.14 16.37 5.15
C VAL A 388 -9.85 16.35 3.81
N VAL A 389 -11.12 15.88 3.77
CA VAL A 389 -11.88 15.76 2.53
C VAL A 389 -12.28 17.13 1.99
N SER A 390 -12.70 18.08 2.84
CA SER A 390 -13.04 19.44 2.37
C SER A 390 -11.84 20.14 1.75
N GLU A 391 -10.66 20.05 2.37
CA GLU A 391 -9.43 20.63 1.83
C GLU A 391 -9.00 19.97 0.52
N HIS A 392 -9.15 18.64 0.41
CA HIS A 392 -8.92 17.92 -0.85
C HIS A 392 -9.86 18.40 -1.95
N ILE A 393 -11.16 18.51 -1.68
CA ILE A 393 -12.16 19.02 -2.63
C ILE A 393 -11.79 20.43 -3.10
N GLU A 394 -11.40 21.33 -2.19
CA GLU A 394 -11.01 22.70 -2.56
C GLU A 394 -9.71 22.76 -3.40
N ARG A 395 -8.76 21.85 -3.17
CA ARG A 395 -7.57 21.73 -4.03
C ARG A 395 -7.92 21.12 -5.38
N ARG A 396 -8.75 20.06 -5.41
CA ARG A 396 -9.17 19.37 -6.63
C ARG A 396 -9.93 20.29 -7.58
N LYS A 397 -10.77 21.19 -7.07
CA LYS A 397 -11.48 22.22 -7.87
C LYS A 397 -10.53 23.13 -8.66
N LYS A 398 -9.28 23.30 -8.21
CA LYS A 398 -8.26 24.13 -8.87
C LYS A 398 -7.46 23.37 -9.92
N VAL A 399 -7.61 22.05 -10.00
CA VAL A 399 -6.91 21.21 -10.98
C VAL A 399 -7.65 21.30 -12.30
N THR A 400 -7.06 21.99 -13.28
CA THR A 400 -7.62 22.10 -14.63
C THR A 400 -7.13 20.94 -15.51
N ASP A 401 -7.77 20.77 -16.67
CA ASP A 401 -7.32 19.76 -17.64
C ASP A 401 -5.91 20.07 -18.17
N GLU A 402 -5.51 21.35 -18.22
CA GLU A 402 -4.12 21.76 -18.51
C GLU A 402 -3.17 21.32 -17.42
N THR A 403 -3.55 21.44 -16.14
CA THR A 403 -2.74 20.94 -15.02
C THR A 403 -2.56 19.43 -15.13
N VAL A 404 -3.63 18.68 -15.36
CA VAL A 404 -3.55 17.21 -15.56
C VAL A 404 -2.62 16.89 -16.73
N LYS A 405 -2.80 17.56 -17.87
CA LYS A 405 -1.97 17.38 -19.04
C LYS A 405 -0.51 17.68 -18.76
N GLU A 406 -0.20 18.72 -18.00
CA GLU A 406 1.18 19.06 -17.63
C GLU A 406 1.83 17.95 -16.80
N PHE A 407 1.16 17.48 -15.74
CA PHE A 407 1.64 16.35 -14.93
C PHE A 407 1.83 15.08 -15.78
N MET A 408 0.93 14.85 -16.74
CA MET A 408 0.91 13.65 -17.57
C MET A 408 1.72 13.71 -18.86
N THR A 409 2.30 14.86 -19.19
CA THR A 409 3.17 15.00 -20.37
C THR A 409 4.56 14.48 -20.06
N PRO A 410 5.11 13.52 -20.84
CA PRO A 410 6.50 13.10 -20.73
C PRO A 410 7.43 14.31 -20.89
N ARG A 411 8.13 14.67 -19.82
CA ARG A 411 9.04 15.81 -19.79
C ARG A 411 10.23 15.55 -18.88
N LYS A 412 11.26 16.38 -19.03
CA LYS A 412 12.33 16.47 -18.04
C LYS A 412 11.77 17.12 -16.76
N LEU A 413 12.04 16.49 -15.61
CA LEU A 413 11.77 17.06 -14.30
C LEU A 413 12.91 18.01 -13.89
N LYS A 414 12.79 18.75 -12.78
CA LYS A 414 13.78 19.77 -12.36
C LYS A 414 15.22 19.29 -12.15
N TYR A 415 15.48 17.99 -12.22
CA TYR A 415 16.76 17.36 -11.91
C TYR A 415 17.61 17.12 -13.17
N ASN A 416 18.92 16.93 -12.97
CA ASN A 416 19.89 16.58 -14.01
C ASN A 416 20.55 15.24 -13.65
N TYR A 417 20.68 14.33 -14.62
CA TYR A 417 21.16 12.96 -14.40
C TYR A 417 22.27 12.53 -15.35
#